data_AF-A0A3C1IJ55-F1
#
_entry.id   AF-A0A3C1IJ55-F1
#
_cell.length_a   1.000
_cell.length_b   1.000
_cell.length_c   1.000
_cell.angle_alpha   90.00
_cell.angle_beta   90.00
_cell.angle_gamma   90.00
#
_symmetry.space_group_name_H-M   'P 1'
#
loop_
_entity.id
_entity.type
_entity.pdbx_description
1 polymer ?
#
loop_
_entity_poly.entity_id
_entity_poly.type
_entity_poly.pdbx_seq_one_letter_code
_entity_poly.pdbx_strand_id
1 'polypeptide(L)'
;YQTEPEAMPKLGRCDIATNWDDVPALVTRTVRLEQIRFCDVGEAAALAEGENADLAGWRKDHKAFFERNGGFDPEMLLLFEHFELVEDLADR
;
A
#
# COMPACT_ATOMS: atom_id res chain seq x y z
N TYR A 1 1.68 -7.13 -10.78
CA TYR A 1 2.90 -7.96 -10.72
C TYR A 1 2.90 -9.18 -11.63
N GLN A 2 1.76 -9.82 -11.93
CA GLN A 2 1.74 -10.99 -12.83
C GLN A 2 2.30 -10.68 -14.23
N THR A 3 2.21 -9.42 -14.67
CA THR A 3 2.75 -8.93 -15.94
C THR A 3 4.11 -8.23 -15.81
N GLU A 4 4.48 -7.80 -14.60
CA GLU A 4 5.71 -7.03 -14.31
C GLU A 4 6.31 -7.47 -12.98
N PRO A 5 7.09 -8.57 -12.97
CA PRO A 5 7.64 -9.13 -11.74
C PRO A 5 8.65 -8.21 -11.05
N GLU A 6 9.36 -7.38 -11.81
CA GLU A 6 10.36 -6.43 -11.28
C GLU A 6 9.73 -5.29 -10.48
N ALA A 7 8.45 -5.00 -10.70
CA ALA A 7 7.71 -3.99 -9.95
C ALA A 7 7.33 -4.47 -8.53
N MET A 8 7.49 -5.77 -8.22
CA MET A 8 7.18 -6.29 -6.89
C MET A 8 8.06 -5.65 -5.81
N PRO A 9 7.48 -5.27 -4.65
CA PRO A 9 8.27 -4.90 -3.50
C PRO A 9 9.13 -6.07 -3.05
N LYS A 10 10.32 -5.75 -2.55
CA LYS A 10 11.34 -6.69 -2.09
C LYS A 10 11.75 -6.29 -0.69
N LEU A 11 11.88 -7.26 0.22
CA LEU A 11 12.37 -7.00 1.56
C LEU A 11 13.73 -6.27 1.51
N GLY A 12 13.84 -5.18 2.26
CA GLY A 12 15.03 -4.33 2.32
C GLY A 12 15.17 -3.34 1.16
N ARG A 13 14.28 -3.34 0.15
CA ARG A 13 14.25 -2.29 -0.88
C ARG A 13 13.93 -0.96 -0.20
N CYS A 14 14.63 0.10 -0.62
CA CYS A 14 14.26 1.46 -0.28
C CYS A 14 13.57 2.12 -1.47
N ASP A 15 12.47 2.82 -1.19
CA ASP A 15 11.71 3.61 -2.16
C ASP A 15 11.66 5.07 -1.70
N ILE A 16 11.55 5.99 -2.67
CA ILE A 16 11.40 7.42 -2.40
C ILE A 16 9.94 7.78 -2.65
N ALA A 17 9.22 8.14 -1.58
CA ALA A 17 7.88 8.71 -1.70
C ALA A 17 8.01 10.20 -2.02
N THR A 18 7.30 10.65 -3.05
CA THR A 18 7.23 12.05 -3.45
C THR A 18 5.90 12.66 -3.02
N ASN A 19 5.89 13.99 -2.87
CA ASN A 19 4.67 14.77 -2.88
C ASN A 19 3.98 14.69 -4.25
N TRP A 20 2.79 15.27 -4.34
CA TRP A 20 1.99 15.31 -5.58
C TRP A 20 2.67 16.09 -6.73
N ASP A 21 3.65 16.94 -6.42
CA ASP A 21 4.43 17.77 -7.34
C ASP A 21 5.82 17.21 -7.63
N ASP A 22 6.01 15.90 -7.44
CA ASP A 22 7.25 15.14 -7.68
C ASP A 22 8.43 15.52 -6.76
N VAL A 23 8.22 16.38 -5.75
CA VAL A 23 9.25 16.70 -4.75
C VAL A 23 9.46 15.51 -3.81
N PRO A 24 10.69 14.97 -3.65
CA PRO A 24 10.98 13.91 -2.69
C PRO A 24 10.62 14.31 -1.26
N ALA A 25 9.86 13.45 -0.57
CA ALA A 25 9.40 13.71 0.80
C ALA A 25 10.00 12.71 1.79
N LEU A 26 9.99 11.41 1.48
CA LEU A 26 10.42 10.38 2.41
C LEU A 26 11.21 9.29 1.70
N VAL A 27 12.19 8.72 2.40
CA VAL A 27 12.79 7.43 2.05
C VAL A 27 12.20 6.38 2.99
N THR A 28 11.57 5.36 2.43
CA THR A 28 11.01 4.24 3.18
C THR A 28 11.76 2.96 2.86
N ARG A 29 11.72 1.96 3.76
CA ARG A 29 12.26 0.63 3.52
C ARG A 29 11.23 -0.44 3.79
N THR A 30 11.03 -1.34 2.83
CA THR A 30 10.18 -2.52 3.00
C THR A 30 10.76 -3.45 4.07
N VAL A 31 10.03 -3.70 5.15
CA VAL A 31 10.45 -4.61 6.23
C VAL A 31 9.63 -5.90 6.30
N ARG A 32 8.41 -5.89 5.75
CA ARG A 32 7.57 -7.09 5.66
C ARG A 32 6.62 -7.00 4.47
N LEU A 33 6.39 -8.15 3.85
CA LEU A 33 5.37 -8.35 2.82
C LEU A 33 4.33 -9.34 3.33
N GLU A 34 3.07 -9.06 3.05
CA GLU A 34 1.95 -9.88 3.50
C GLU A 34 0.90 -9.97 2.41
N GLN A 35 0.37 -11.17 2.18
CA GLN A 35 -0.70 -11.38 1.20
C GLN A 35 -2.00 -11.73 1.93
N ILE A 36 -3.05 -10.95 1.69
CA ILE A 36 -4.36 -11.12 2.31
C ILE A 36 -5.41 -11.01 1.21
N ARG A 37 -6.43 -11.88 1.21
CA ARG A 37 -7.59 -11.67 0.32
C ARG A 37 -8.35 -10.43 0.76
N PHE A 38 -8.89 -9.66 -0.18
CA PHE A 38 -9.66 -8.45 0.15
C PHE A 38 -10.76 -8.73 1.20
N CYS A 39 -11.49 -9.84 1.07
CA CYS A 39 -12.56 -10.22 1.99
C CYS A 39 -12.07 -10.59 3.41
N ASP A 40 -10.81 -11.01 3.54
CA ASP A 40 -10.17 -11.41 4.80
C ASP A 40 -9.46 -10.24 5.51
N VAL A 41 -9.37 -9.06 4.88
CA VAL A 41 -8.79 -7.87 5.52
C VAL A 41 -9.64 -7.49 6.73
N GLY A 42 -8.98 -7.54 7.89
CA GLY A 42 -9.52 -7.12 9.18
C GLY A 42 -9.17 -5.68 9.52
N GLU A 43 -9.79 -5.17 10.58
CA GLU A 43 -9.68 -3.76 10.99
C GLU A 43 -8.24 -3.33 11.29
N ALA A 44 -7.45 -4.18 11.95
CA ALA A 44 -6.06 -3.85 12.27
C ALA A 44 -5.19 -3.61 11.03
N ALA A 45 -5.38 -4.41 9.96
CA ALA A 45 -4.64 -4.24 8.71
C ALA A 45 -5.14 -3.00 7.94
N ALA A 46 -6.46 -2.82 7.87
CA ALA A 46 -7.05 -1.65 7.22
C ALA A 46 -6.63 -0.32 7.88
N LEU A 47 -6.63 -0.26 9.21
CA LEU A 47 -6.25 0.95 9.95
C LEU A 47 -4.74 1.22 9.95
N ALA A 48 -3.90 0.20 9.69
CA ALA A 48 -2.46 0.39 9.57
C ALA A 48 -2.07 1.28 8.38
N GLU A 49 -2.90 1.33 7.33
CA GLU A 49 -2.69 2.23 6.19
C GLU A 49 -2.95 3.71 6.54
N GLY A 50 -3.73 3.99 7.57
CA GLY A 50 -3.99 5.35 8.07
C GLY A 50 -4.93 6.20 7.21
N GLU A 51 -5.51 5.66 6.14
CA GLU A 51 -6.36 6.41 5.19
C GLU A 51 -7.82 6.56 5.65
N ASN A 52 -8.30 5.63 6.47
CA ASN A 52 -9.70 5.54 6.88
C ASN A 52 -9.85 5.44 8.41
N ALA A 53 -11.01 5.86 8.91
CA ALA A 53 -11.33 5.80 10.33
C ALA A 53 -11.81 4.41 10.80
N ASP A 54 -12.30 3.57 9.89
CA ASP A 54 -12.82 2.23 10.18
C ASP A 54 -12.67 1.28 8.96
N LEU A 55 -12.90 -0.01 9.20
CA LEU A 55 -12.86 -1.05 8.17
C LEU A 55 -13.92 -0.86 7.06
N ALA A 56 -15.07 -0.26 7.38
CA ALA A 56 -16.15 -0.08 6.42
C ALA A 56 -15.79 0.98 5.37
N GLY A 57 -15.20 2.09 5.80
CA GLY A 57 -14.62 3.13 4.95
C GLY A 57 -13.52 2.56 4.07
N TRP A 58 -12.57 1.84 4.66
CA TRP A 58 -11.50 1.18 3.91
C TRP A 58 -12.04 0.27 2.80
N ARG A 59 -13.00 -0.61 3.13
CA ARG A 59 -13.62 -1.52 2.15
C ARG A 59 -14.32 -0.77 1.02
N LYS A 60 -15.02 0.33 1.34
CA LYS A 60 -15.73 1.14 0.35
C LYS A 60 -14.75 1.80 -0.62
N ASP A 61 -13.72 2.44 -0.10
CA ASP A 61 -12.80 3.25 -0.90
C ASP A 61 -11.89 2.36 -1.75
N HIS A 62 -11.37 1.27 -1.18
CA HIS A 62 -10.55 0.31 -1.90
C HIS A 62 -11.34 -0.46 -2.96
N LYS A 63 -12.58 -0.87 -2.68
CA LYS A 63 -13.44 -1.47 -3.72
C LYS A 63 -13.62 -0.51 -4.90
N ALA A 64 -13.94 0.75 -4.63
CA ALA A 64 -14.11 1.76 -5.67
C ALA A 64 -12.80 2.00 -6.46
N PHE A 65 -11.64 1.95 -5.79
CA PHE A 65 -10.34 2.04 -6.44
C PHE A 65 -10.09 0.86 -7.39
N PHE A 66 -10.28 -0.38 -6.94
CA PHE A 66 -10.05 -1.55 -7.78
C PHE A 66 -11.03 -1.66 -8.95
N GLU A 67 -12.32 -1.32 -8.75
CA GLU A 67 -13.30 -1.25 -9.84
C GLU A 67 -12.87 -0.31 -10.98
N ARG A 68 -12.19 0.81 -10.65
CA ARG A 68 -11.67 1.75 -11.64
C ARG A 68 -10.36 1.31 -12.30
N ASN A 69 -9.51 0.54 -11.59
CA ASN A 69 -8.10 0.32 -11.96
C ASN A 69 -7.76 -1.13 -12.35
N GLY A 70 -8.74 -1.99 -12.58
CA GLY A 70 -8.48 -3.39 -12.98
C GLY A 70 -9.60 -4.38 -12.72
N GLY A 71 -10.69 -3.94 -12.07
CA GLY A 71 -11.79 -4.79 -11.65
C GLY A 71 -11.65 -5.18 -10.18
N PHE A 72 -12.80 -5.49 -9.57
CA PHE A 72 -12.89 -5.89 -8.17
C PHE A 72 -13.41 -7.31 -8.05
N ASP A 73 -12.72 -8.13 -7.26
CA ASP A 73 -13.17 -9.43 -6.82
C ASP A 73 -12.97 -9.51 -5.29
N PRO A 74 -13.99 -9.86 -4.49
CA PRO A 74 -13.83 -9.95 -3.04
C PRO A 74 -12.76 -10.96 -2.59
N GLU A 75 -12.42 -11.97 -3.39
CA GLU A 75 -11.38 -12.95 -3.08
C GLU A 75 -10.01 -12.61 -3.69
N MET A 76 -9.86 -11.46 -4.36
CA MET A 76 -8.57 -11.05 -4.91
C MET A 76 -7.49 -10.94 -3.84
N LEU A 77 -6.29 -11.40 -4.15
CA LEU A 77 -5.13 -11.26 -3.27
C LEU A 77 -4.57 -9.83 -3.35
N LEU A 78 -4.48 -9.19 -2.20
CA LEU A 78 -3.77 -7.94 -2.00
C LEU A 78 -2.38 -8.23 -1.43
N LEU A 79 -1.41 -7.43 -1.84
CA LEU A 79 -0.07 -7.43 -1.26
C LEU A 79 0.07 -6.19 -0.38
N PHE A 80 0.10 -6.39 0.92
CA PHE A 80 0.40 -5.37 1.90
C PHE A 80 1.91 -5.25 2.07
N GLU A 81 2.39 -4.03 1.92
CA GLU A 81 3.77 -3.66 2.19
C GLU A 81 3.86 -2.92 3.52
N HIS A 82 4.60 -3.49 4.46
CA HIS A 82 4.92 -2.84 5.72
C HIS A 82 6.34 -2.26 5.60
N PHE A 83 6.48 -0.98 5.93
CA PHE A 83 7.74 -0.26 5.78
C PHE A 83 8.09 0.57 7.02
N GLU A 84 9.37 0.88 7.15
CA GLU A 84 9.89 1.85 8.11
C GLU A 84 10.35 3.12 7.40
N LEU A 85 10.26 4.27 8.09
CA LEU A 85 10.88 5.51 7.64
C LEU A 85 12.40 5.41 7.81
N VAL A 86 13.14 5.64 6.72
CA VAL A 86 14.60 5.70 6.72
C VAL A 86 15.08 7.15 6.84
N GLU A 87 14.46 8.07 6.10
CA GLU A 87 14.86 9.47 6.06
C GLU A 87 13.66 10.37 5.72
N ASP A 88 13.58 11.53 6.38
CA ASP A 88 12.68 12.63 6.04
C ASP A 88 13.44 13.67 5.20
N LEU A 89 12.93 13.97 4.01
CA LEU A 89 13.55 14.85 3.02
C LEU A 89 12.91 16.24 2.97
N ALA A 90 11.85 16.50 3.75
CA ALA A 90 11.05 17.73 3.64
C ALA A 90 11.82 19.03 3.88
N ASP A 91 12.94 18.98 4.60
CA ASP A 91 13.77 20.13 4.95
C ASP A 91 15.10 20.22 4.15
N ARG A 92 15.27 19.44 3.08
CA ARG A 92 16.53 19.38 2.30
C ARG A 92 16.57 20.31 1.10
#